data_AF-A0A7K0LJ79-F1
#
_entry.id   AF-A0A7K0LJ79-F1
#
_cell.length_a   1.000
_cell.length_b   1.000
_cell.length_c   1.000
_cell.angle_alpha   90.00
_cell.angle_beta   90.00
_cell.angle_gamma   90.00
#
_symmetry.space_group_name_H-M   'P 1'
#
loop_
_entity.id
_entity.type
_entity.pdbx_description
1 polymer ?
#
loop_
_entity_poly.entity_id
_entity_poly.type
_entity_poly.pdbx_seq_one_letter_code
_entity_poly.pdbx_strand_id
1 'polypeptide(L)'
;MDSTLAEAFAEVSACLEKSENFVRLVLSGRRRNMQTPSERIDVKPVLIKGEIKYQLSQSDGRAMTTKNYTPGEFIALNLLESGFANVLLEQRDGSISIRITKKGEALVHRTEDTFAADLSHDRSKARLLDPADPFLIEVGISDSFGKVKASKNDKYLQVEEFLRLLAPSINSAIEAGHIA
;
A
#
# COMPACT_ATOMS: atom_id res chain seq x y z
N MET A 1 23.00 -16.02 16.01
CA MET A 1 24.27 -15.77 15.30
C MET A 1 24.17 -14.38 14.74
N ASP A 2 25.09 -13.47 15.09
CA ASP A 2 25.10 -12.13 14.53
C ASP A 2 25.48 -12.22 13.05
N SER A 3 24.47 -12.20 12.17
CA SER A 3 24.67 -12.15 10.73
C SER A 3 25.38 -10.85 10.37
N THR A 4 26.39 -10.94 9.51
CA THR A 4 27.08 -9.74 9.01
C THR A 4 26.11 -8.84 8.26
N LEU A 5 26.42 -7.54 8.18
CA LEU A 5 25.56 -6.59 7.45
C LEU A 5 25.36 -6.99 5.98
N ALA A 6 26.41 -7.52 5.34
CA ALA A 6 26.36 -7.99 3.96
C ALA A 6 25.42 -9.19 3.79
N GLU A 7 25.48 -10.17 4.71
CA GLU A 7 24.56 -11.32 4.70
C GLU A 7 23.11 -10.88 4.91
N ALA A 8 22.87 -9.96 5.86
CA ALA A 8 21.52 -9.45 6.11
C ALA A 8 20.95 -8.70 4.88
N PHE A 9 21.79 -7.96 4.15
CA PHE A 9 21.39 -7.29 2.92
C PHE A 9 21.17 -8.27 1.76
N ALA A 10 22.00 -9.30 1.64
CA ALA A 10 21.80 -10.36 0.67
C ALA A 10 20.48 -11.11 0.90
N GLU A 11 20.13 -11.39 2.17
CA GLU A 11 18.86 -11.99 2.57
C GLU A 11 17.67 -11.12 2.13
N VAL A 12 17.71 -9.81 2.41
CA VAL A 12 16.66 -8.87 1.97
C VAL A 12 16.55 -8.82 0.45
N SER A 13 17.65 -8.76 -0.28
CA SER A 13 17.65 -8.76 -1.76
C SER A 13 17.06 -10.04 -2.33
N ALA A 14 17.43 -11.22 -1.81
CA ALA A 14 16.88 -12.50 -2.24
C ALA A 14 15.37 -12.61 -2.00
N CYS A 15 14.87 -12.00 -0.92
CA CYS A 15 13.44 -11.93 -0.67
C CYS A 15 12.72 -10.95 -1.61
N LEU A 16 13.35 -9.85 -2.00
CA LEU A 16 12.81 -8.91 -2.98
C LEU A 16 12.79 -9.49 -4.41
N GLU A 17 13.57 -10.52 -4.73
CA GLU A 17 13.46 -11.25 -6.00
C GLU A 17 12.16 -12.08 -6.05
N LYS A 18 11.67 -12.55 -4.90
CA LYS A 18 10.42 -13.33 -4.75
C LYS A 18 9.22 -12.39 -4.58
N SER A 19 8.88 -11.68 -5.64
CA SER A 19 7.85 -10.62 -5.62
C SER A 19 6.47 -11.05 -5.12
N GLU A 20 6.12 -12.33 -5.23
CA GLU A 20 4.86 -12.90 -4.74
C GLU A 20 4.72 -12.86 -3.21
N ASN A 21 5.84 -12.95 -2.50
CA ASN A 21 5.89 -12.97 -1.04
C ASN A 21 6.18 -11.60 -0.44
N PHE A 22 6.57 -10.63 -1.26
CA PHE A 22 6.85 -9.27 -0.82
C PHE A 22 5.57 -8.56 -0.40
N VAL A 23 5.59 -7.87 0.74
CA VAL A 23 4.47 -7.05 1.23
C VAL A 23 4.87 -5.59 1.30
N ARG A 24 5.98 -5.28 1.96
CA ARG A 24 6.46 -3.92 2.13
C ARG A 24 7.95 -3.87 2.45
N LEU A 25 8.63 -2.85 1.97
CA LEU A 25 9.97 -2.49 2.40
C LEU A 25 9.96 -1.04 2.87
N VAL A 26 10.65 -0.79 3.98
CA VAL A 26 10.85 0.54 4.54
C VAL A 26 12.34 0.75 4.79
N LEU A 27 12.88 1.80 4.21
CA LEU A 27 14.23 2.29 4.47
C LEU A 27 14.12 3.63 5.20
N SER A 28 14.74 3.76 6.37
CA SER A 28 14.60 5.00 7.15
C SER A 28 15.77 5.25 8.10
N GLY A 29 15.90 6.52 8.46
CA GLY A 29 16.97 6.98 9.34
C GLY A 29 18.32 6.98 8.64
N ARG A 30 19.22 7.84 9.10
CA ARG A 30 20.50 8.11 8.45
C ARG A 30 21.65 7.61 9.30
N ARG A 31 22.61 6.90 8.70
CA ARG A 31 23.85 6.53 9.39
C ARG A 31 24.77 7.74 9.57
N ARG A 32 25.57 7.73 10.63
CA ARG A 32 26.55 8.80 10.91
C ARG A 32 27.50 8.94 9.72
N ASN A 33 27.74 10.18 9.28
CA ASN A 33 28.63 10.53 8.17
C ASN A 33 28.23 9.98 6.78
N MET A 34 27.05 9.38 6.64
CA MET A 34 26.51 9.02 5.32
C MET A 34 25.48 10.06 4.87
N GLN A 35 25.10 10.06 3.60
CA GLN A 35 23.94 10.82 3.10
C GLN A 35 22.94 9.82 2.52
N THR A 36 21.66 10.03 2.78
CA THR A 36 20.58 9.24 2.20
C THR A 36 19.88 10.04 1.11
N PRO A 37 19.35 9.39 0.05
CA PRO A 37 18.61 10.09 -1.01
C PRO A 37 17.36 10.83 -0.50
N SER A 38 16.76 10.33 0.59
CA SER A 38 15.61 10.90 1.29
C SER A 38 15.66 10.52 2.77
N GLU A 39 14.77 11.09 3.59
CA GLU A 39 14.65 10.72 5.00
C GLU A 39 14.08 9.31 5.20
N ARG A 40 13.17 8.92 4.29
CA ARG A 40 12.47 7.66 4.29
C ARG A 40 12.07 7.27 2.87
N ILE A 41 12.16 5.98 2.59
CA ILE A 41 11.63 5.34 1.39
C ILE A 41 10.67 4.24 1.84
N ASP A 42 9.45 4.30 1.33
CA ASP A 42 8.45 3.25 1.47
C ASP A 42 8.27 2.56 0.11
N VAL A 43 8.27 1.24 0.10
CA VAL A 43 8.13 0.44 -1.12
C VAL A 43 7.08 -0.62 -0.90
N LYS A 44 6.19 -0.79 -1.88
CA LYS A 44 5.17 -1.83 -1.88
C LYS A 44 5.02 -2.45 -3.27
N PRO A 45 4.62 -3.72 -3.39
CA PRO A 45 4.23 -4.28 -4.66
C PRO A 45 2.88 -3.71 -5.10
N VAL A 46 2.74 -3.46 -6.39
CA VAL A 46 1.49 -3.04 -7.03
C VAL A 46 1.33 -3.75 -8.36
N LEU A 47 0.09 -4.12 -8.71
CA LEU A 47 -0.20 -4.69 -10.02
C LEU A 47 -0.51 -3.57 -11.01
N ILE A 48 0.34 -3.39 -12.04
CA ILE A 48 0.15 -2.40 -13.09
C ILE A 48 0.13 -3.11 -14.44
N LYS A 49 -1.00 -3.01 -15.15
CA LYS A 49 -1.20 -3.66 -16.47
C LYS A 49 -0.88 -5.16 -16.46
N GLY A 50 -1.18 -5.85 -15.35
CA GLY A 50 -0.95 -7.29 -15.19
C GLY A 50 0.46 -7.69 -14.76
N GLU A 51 1.37 -6.73 -14.57
CA GLU A 51 2.73 -6.98 -14.08
C GLU A 51 2.91 -6.44 -12.66
N ILE A 52 3.60 -7.20 -11.80
CA ILE A 52 4.01 -6.71 -10.48
C ILE A 52 5.14 -5.70 -10.66
N LYS A 53 4.92 -4.50 -10.13
CA LYS A 53 5.93 -3.44 -10.01
C LYS A 53 6.13 -3.09 -8.54
N TYR A 54 7.31 -2.60 -8.20
CA TYR A 54 7.60 -2.02 -6.89
C TYR A 54 7.41 -0.51 -6.97
N GLN A 55 6.39 -0.05 -6.25
CA GLN A 55 6.08 1.36 -6.11
C GLN A 55 6.91 1.93 -4.97
N LEU A 56 7.88 2.76 -5.31
CA LEU A 56 8.74 3.50 -4.41
C LEU A 56 8.13 4.88 -4.16
N SER A 57 7.82 5.18 -2.91
CA SER A 57 7.40 6.50 -2.44
C SER A 57 8.47 7.08 -1.51
N GLN A 58 8.88 8.32 -1.78
CA GLN A 58 9.86 9.04 -0.98
C GLN A 58 9.47 10.51 -0.87
N SER A 59 9.80 11.14 0.26
CA SER A 59 9.64 12.58 0.45
C SER A 59 10.99 13.28 0.52
N ASP A 60 11.12 14.40 -0.17
CA ASP A 60 12.27 15.31 -0.08
C ASP A 60 12.03 16.45 0.94
N GLY A 61 11.00 16.31 1.78
CA GLY A 61 10.55 17.32 2.74
C GLY A 61 9.64 18.40 2.15
N ARG A 62 9.52 18.50 0.82
CA ARG A 62 8.64 19.46 0.13
C ARG A 62 7.51 18.78 -0.64
N ALA A 63 7.82 17.66 -1.27
CA ALA A 63 6.89 16.90 -2.08
C ALA A 63 7.08 15.39 -1.87
N MET A 64 5.99 14.65 -2.05
CA MET A 64 6.04 13.19 -2.14
C MET A 64 6.21 12.80 -3.61
N THR A 65 7.28 12.06 -3.92
CA THR A 65 7.50 11.51 -5.26
C THR A 65 7.24 10.02 -5.23
N THR A 66 6.51 9.51 -6.23
CA THR A 66 6.27 8.08 -6.41
C THR A 66 6.77 7.62 -7.78
N LYS A 67 7.53 6.52 -7.80
CA LYS A 67 8.06 5.89 -9.03
C LYS A 67 7.80 4.39 -8.98
N ASN A 68 7.54 3.78 -10.13
CA ASN A 68 7.31 2.34 -10.22
C ASN A 68 8.48 1.70 -10.97
N TYR A 69 8.99 0.60 -10.43
CA TYR A 69 10.10 -0.17 -10.99
C TYR A 69 9.70 -1.62 -11.15
N THR A 70 10.28 -2.35 -12.10
CA THR A 70 10.29 -3.82 -12.01
C THR A 70 11.09 -4.28 -10.78
N PRO A 71 10.86 -5.51 -10.27
CA PRO A 71 11.68 -6.05 -9.18
C PRO A 71 13.18 -5.99 -9.47
N GLY A 72 13.60 -6.37 -10.69
CA GLY A 72 15.00 -6.32 -11.12
C GLY A 72 15.57 -4.90 -11.16
N GLU A 73 14.84 -3.93 -11.74
CA GLU A 73 15.27 -2.53 -11.75
C GLU A 73 15.38 -1.96 -10.33
N PHE A 74 14.45 -2.30 -9.43
CA PHE A 74 14.46 -1.84 -8.06
C PHE A 74 15.70 -2.36 -7.30
N ILE A 75 16.01 -3.65 -7.42
CA ILE A 75 17.19 -4.25 -6.77
C ILE A 75 18.48 -3.61 -7.30
N ALA A 76 18.55 -3.32 -8.60
CA ALA A 76 19.69 -2.66 -9.22
C ALA A 76 19.95 -1.23 -8.72
N LEU A 77 18.96 -0.56 -8.08
CA LEU A 77 19.17 0.75 -7.45
C LEU A 77 20.10 0.68 -6.22
N ASN A 78 20.30 -0.51 -5.64
CA ASN A 78 21.14 -0.75 -4.48
C ASN A 78 20.83 0.19 -3.28
N LEU A 79 19.54 0.42 -3.01
CA LEU A 79 19.11 1.36 -1.97
C LEU A 79 19.45 0.91 -0.54
N LEU A 80 19.68 -0.38 -0.31
CA LEU A 80 20.09 -0.92 0.99
C LEU A 80 21.45 -0.34 1.43
N GLU A 81 22.35 -0.09 0.47
CA GLU A 81 23.67 0.48 0.73
C GLU A 81 23.68 2.02 0.74
N SER A 82 22.55 2.67 0.45
CA SER A 82 22.43 4.13 0.35
C SER A 82 22.44 4.87 1.70
N GLY A 83 22.99 4.26 2.75
CA GLY A 83 23.24 4.92 4.03
C GLY A 83 22.08 4.94 5.03
N PHE A 84 21.02 4.17 4.78
CA PHE A 84 19.90 4.04 5.72
C PHE A 84 20.32 3.25 6.98
N ALA A 85 19.85 3.68 8.15
CA ALA A 85 20.17 3.07 9.43
C ALA A 85 19.18 1.97 9.84
N ASN A 86 17.95 1.99 9.30
CA ASN A 86 16.92 1.01 9.57
C ASN A 86 16.36 0.48 8.26
N VAL A 87 16.21 -0.84 8.19
CA VAL A 87 15.54 -1.57 7.11
C VAL A 87 14.45 -2.42 7.75
N LEU A 88 13.23 -2.35 7.23
CA LEU A 88 12.15 -3.26 7.58
C LEU A 88 11.62 -3.86 6.30
N LEU A 89 11.64 -5.18 6.21
CA LEU A 89 11.05 -5.96 5.14
C LEU A 89 9.91 -6.79 5.74
N GLU A 90 8.71 -6.60 5.23
CA GLU A 90 7.54 -7.42 5.53
C GLU A 90 7.29 -8.34 4.33
N GLN A 91 7.07 -9.62 4.63
CA GLN A 91 6.75 -10.68 3.69
C GLN A 91 5.49 -11.39 4.17
N ARG A 92 4.87 -12.21 3.32
CA ARG A 92 3.63 -12.92 3.69
C ARG A 92 3.73 -13.73 4.98
N ASP A 93 4.88 -14.34 5.23
CA ASP A 93 5.08 -15.29 6.34
C ASP A 93 5.97 -14.73 7.46
N GLY A 94 6.28 -13.43 7.43
CA GLY A 94 7.06 -12.81 8.50
C GLY A 94 7.67 -11.47 8.16
N SER A 95 8.55 -11.02 9.05
CA SER A 95 9.27 -9.76 8.86
C SER A 95 10.75 -9.88 9.22
N ILE A 96 11.56 -9.04 8.59
CA ILE A 96 12.98 -8.85 8.88
C ILE A 96 13.19 -7.37 9.19
N SER A 97 13.62 -7.07 10.42
CA SER A 97 14.03 -5.73 10.82
C SER A 97 15.54 -5.69 11.05
N ILE A 98 16.23 -4.81 10.34
CA ILE A 98 17.68 -4.59 10.46
C ILE A 98 17.90 -3.17 10.99
N ARG A 99 18.60 -3.06 12.12
CA ARG A 99 19.11 -1.78 12.64
C ARG A 99 20.63 -1.80 12.58
N ILE A 100 21.21 -0.84 11.86
CA ILE A 100 22.66 -0.69 11.78
C ILE A 100 23.16 0.17 12.95
N THR A 101 24.12 -0.34 13.71
CA THR A 101 24.73 0.37 14.84
C THR A 101 25.70 1.46 14.36
N LYS A 102 26.15 2.32 15.28
CA LYS A 102 27.18 3.33 14.98
C LYS A 102 28.52 2.73 14.51
N LYS A 103 28.77 1.44 14.82
CA LYS A 103 29.96 0.69 14.39
C LYS A 103 29.79 0.01 13.03
N GLY A 104 28.59 0.04 12.46
CA GLY A 104 28.27 -0.62 11.18
C GLY A 104 27.77 -2.06 11.32
N GLU A 105 27.58 -2.55 12.54
CA GLU A 105 27.06 -3.90 12.79
C GLU A 105 25.53 -3.94 12.57
N ALA A 106 25.03 -5.06 12.05
CA ALA A 106 23.60 -5.28 11.82
C ALA A 106 22.97 -5.97 13.03
N LEU A 107 22.03 -5.31 13.69
CA LEU A 107 21.12 -5.94 14.63
C LEU A 107 19.89 -6.41 13.85
N VAL A 108 19.76 -7.73 13.66
CA VAL A 108 18.69 -8.33 12.87
C VAL A 108 17.67 -9.00 13.78
N HIS A 109 16.40 -8.61 13.63
CA HIS A 109 15.25 -9.21 14.29
C HIS A 109 14.33 -9.82 13.24
N ARG A 110 13.82 -11.02 13.51
CA ARG A 110 12.91 -11.76 12.63
C ARG A 110 11.66 -12.13 13.38
N THR A 111 10.52 -12.04 12.71
CA THR A 111 9.24 -12.54 13.24
C THR A 111 8.57 -13.46 12.23
N GLU A 112 7.81 -14.41 12.75
CA GLU A 112 6.91 -15.27 11.98
C GLU A 112 5.49 -14.76 12.23
N ASP A 113 5.02 -13.90 11.34
CA ASP A 113 3.69 -13.28 11.38
C ASP A 113 3.10 -13.37 9.98
N THR A 114 1.77 -13.50 9.87
CA THR A 114 1.12 -13.52 8.55
C THR A 114 0.77 -12.09 8.10
N PHE A 115 1.35 -11.65 6.99
CA PHE A 115 1.04 -10.37 6.37
C PHE A 115 0.35 -10.58 5.01
N ALA A 116 -0.60 -9.71 4.68
CA ALA A 116 -1.25 -9.70 3.37
C ALA A 116 -0.78 -8.50 2.55
N ALA A 117 -0.22 -8.74 1.37
CA ALA A 117 0.08 -7.67 0.41
C ALA A 117 -1.20 -7.19 -0.26
N ASP A 118 -1.53 -5.91 -0.09
CA ASP A 118 -2.57 -5.26 -0.90
C ASP A 118 -1.97 -4.85 -2.25
N LEU A 119 -2.22 -5.67 -3.27
CA LEU A 119 -1.75 -5.45 -4.64
C LEU A 119 -2.64 -4.46 -5.42
N SER A 120 -3.73 -3.97 -4.83
CA SER A 120 -4.66 -3.06 -5.50
C SER A 120 -3.97 -1.72 -5.80
N HIS A 121 -3.84 -1.41 -7.09
CA HIS A 121 -3.38 -0.10 -7.54
C HIS A 121 -4.53 0.91 -7.57
N ASP A 122 -5.75 0.43 -7.86
CA ASP A 122 -6.96 1.23 -7.81
C ASP A 122 -7.60 1.12 -6.43
N ARG A 123 -7.56 2.23 -5.67
CA ARG A 123 -8.46 2.38 -4.52
C ARG A 123 -9.85 2.60 -5.08
N SER A 124 -10.61 1.52 -5.29
CA SER A 124 -12.05 1.63 -5.51
C SER A 124 -12.63 2.36 -4.30
N LYS A 125 -13.22 3.54 -4.53
CA LYS A 125 -13.98 4.22 -3.47
C LYS A 125 -15.07 3.26 -3.02
N ALA A 126 -15.13 2.93 -1.73
CA ALA A 126 -16.19 2.11 -1.19
C ALA A 126 -17.52 2.87 -1.36
N ARG A 127 -18.29 2.49 -2.38
CA ARG A 127 -19.58 3.09 -2.71
C ARG A 127 -20.68 2.36 -1.95
N LEU A 128 -21.70 3.10 -1.52
CA LEU A 128 -22.88 2.53 -0.86
C LEU A 128 -23.88 1.95 -1.86
N LEU A 129 -23.80 2.37 -3.12
CA LEU A 129 -24.69 1.94 -4.20
C LEU A 129 -23.89 1.34 -5.33
N ASP A 130 -24.34 0.20 -5.85
CA ASP A 130 -23.84 -0.35 -7.11
C ASP A 130 -24.37 0.51 -8.28
N PRO A 131 -23.50 1.11 -9.12
CA PRO A 131 -23.93 1.77 -10.34
C PRO A 131 -24.82 0.93 -11.27
N ALA A 132 -24.74 -0.40 -11.19
CA ALA A 132 -25.57 -1.32 -11.97
C ALA A 132 -26.94 -1.61 -11.35
N ASP A 133 -27.28 -1.00 -10.21
CA ASP A 133 -28.58 -1.17 -9.56
C ASP A 133 -29.74 -0.86 -10.54
N PRO A 134 -30.73 -1.75 -10.69
CA PRO A 134 -31.86 -1.56 -11.60
C PRO A 134 -32.58 -0.22 -11.40
N PHE A 135 -32.71 0.25 -10.16
CA PHE A 135 -33.30 1.55 -9.86
C PHE A 135 -32.53 2.68 -10.52
N LEU A 136 -31.20 2.69 -10.41
CA LEU A 136 -30.34 3.74 -10.98
C LEU A 136 -30.37 3.76 -12.51
N ILE A 137 -30.55 2.60 -13.14
CA ILE A 137 -30.76 2.48 -14.59
C ILE A 137 -32.12 3.06 -14.96
N GLU A 138 -33.18 2.67 -14.27
CA GLU A 138 -34.56 3.09 -14.55
C GLU A 138 -34.76 4.60 -14.35
N VAL A 139 -34.19 5.19 -13.29
CA VAL A 139 -34.22 6.64 -13.08
C VAL A 139 -33.25 7.42 -13.96
N GLY A 140 -32.50 6.71 -14.81
CA GLY A 140 -31.62 7.26 -15.83
C GLY A 140 -30.33 7.89 -15.29
N ILE A 141 -29.93 7.58 -14.05
CA ILE A 141 -28.63 7.96 -13.48
C ILE A 141 -27.51 7.12 -14.11
N SER A 142 -27.76 5.83 -14.24
CA SER A 142 -26.88 4.88 -14.93
C SER A 142 -27.36 4.58 -16.35
N ASP A 143 -26.47 4.05 -17.17
CA ASP A 143 -26.78 3.49 -18.49
C ASP A 143 -27.14 2.01 -18.40
N SER A 144 -27.53 1.41 -19.54
CA SER A 144 -27.90 0.00 -19.65
C SER A 144 -26.74 -0.97 -19.37
N PHE A 145 -25.50 -0.47 -19.29
CA PHE A 145 -24.31 -1.25 -18.96
C PHE A 145 -23.90 -1.10 -17.49
N GLY A 146 -24.74 -0.44 -16.67
CA GLY A 146 -24.48 -0.23 -15.26
C GLY A 146 -23.38 0.79 -14.98
N LYS A 147 -23.11 1.73 -15.90
CA LYS A 147 -22.18 2.84 -15.66
C LYS A 147 -22.96 4.12 -15.38
N VAL A 148 -22.54 4.86 -14.35
CA VAL A 148 -23.08 6.19 -14.07
C VAL A 148 -22.78 7.12 -15.25
N LYS A 149 -23.81 7.74 -15.81
CA LYS A 149 -23.65 8.70 -16.90
C LYS A 149 -22.81 9.87 -16.44
N ALA A 150 -21.87 10.34 -17.27
CA ALA A 150 -20.96 11.44 -16.91
C ALA A 150 -21.72 12.70 -16.43
N SER A 151 -22.85 13.02 -17.06
CA SER A 151 -23.72 14.15 -16.72
C SER A 151 -24.55 13.96 -15.44
N LYS A 152 -24.51 12.78 -14.81
CA LYS A 152 -25.31 12.40 -13.64
C LYS A 152 -24.45 11.98 -12.44
N ASN A 153 -23.12 12.15 -12.52
CA ASN A 153 -22.22 11.81 -11.41
C ASN A 153 -22.58 12.55 -10.11
N ASP A 154 -22.87 13.85 -10.19
CA ASP A 154 -23.25 14.64 -9.02
C ASP A 154 -24.54 14.14 -8.36
N LYS A 155 -25.51 13.69 -9.18
CA LYS A 155 -26.75 13.08 -8.66
C LYS A 155 -26.50 11.74 -7.99
N TYR A 156 -25.68 10.88 -8.59
CA TYR A 156 -25.28 9.62 -7.99
C TYR A 156 -24.59 9.83 -6.62
N LEU A 157 -23.68 10.81 -6.54
CA LEU A 157 -23.02 11.18 -5.28
C LEU A 157 -23.98 11.78 -4.25
N GLN A 158 -24.96 12.60 -4.67
CA GLN A 158 -25.98 13.13 -3.77
C GLN A 158 -26.83 12.02 -3.14
N VAL A 159 -27.25 11.04 -3.94
CA VAL A 159 -28.02 9.89 -3.43
C VAL A 159 -27.17 9.09 -2.44
N GLU A 160 -25.90 8.84 -2.78
CA GLU A 160 -24.97 8.15 -1.89
C GLU A 160 -24.77 8.90 -0.56
N GLU A 161 -24.60 10.22 -0.59
CA GLU A 161 -24.44 11.03 0.63
C GLU A 161 -25.72 11.03 1.48
N PHE A 162 -26.88 11.13 0.83
CA PHE A 162 -28.16 11.03 1.52
C PHE A 162 -28.30 9.68 2.25
N LEU A 163 -27.96 8.57 1.59
CA LEU A 163 -27.97 7.24 2.21
C LEU A 163 -26.97 7.14 3.36
N ARG A 164 -25.79 7.75 3.24
CA ARG A 164 -24.79 7.78 4.31
C ARG A 164 -25.31 8.47 5.57
N LEU A 165 -26.08 9.55 5.41
CA LEU A 165 -26.72 10.26 6.52
C LEU A 165 -27.93 9.49 7.08
N LEU A 166 -28.67 8.80 6.22
CA LEU A 166 -29.93 8.14 6.59
C LEU A 166 -29.73 6.76 7.22
N ALA A 167 -28.76 5.98 6.73
CA ALA A 167 -28.56 4.59 7.13
C ALA A 167 -28.38 4.39 8.65
N PRO A 168 -27.61 5.22 9.39
CA PRO A 168 -27.50 5.06 10.84
C PRO A 168 -28.84 5.21 11.56
N SER A 169 -29.67 6.15 11.12
CA SER A 169 -30.99 6.40 11.72
C SER A 169 -31.99 5.29 11.40
N ILE A 170 -32.00 4.77 10.17
CA ILE A 170 -32.84 3.63 9.79
C ILE A 170 -32.43 2.38 10.58
N ASN A 171 -31.13 2.06 10.64
CA ASN A 171 -30.67 0.88 11.36
C ASN A 171 -31.04 0.94 12.84
N SER A 172 -30.85 2.11 13.47
CA SER A 172 -31.26 2.33 14.87
C SER A 172 -32.77 2.12 15.08
N ALA A 173 -33.61 2.55 14.12
CA ALA A 173 -35.05 2.39 14.20
C ALA A 173 -35.50 0.93 13.97
N ILE A 174 -34.81 0.19 13.11
CA ILE A 174 -35.03 -1.25 12.91
C ILE A 174 -34.63 -2.04 14.18
N GLU A 175 -33.46 -1.75 14.75
CA GLU A 175 -33.01 -2.37 16.00
C GLU A 175 -33.96 -2.10 17.19
N ALA A 176 -34.54 -0.90 17.22
CA ALA A 176 -35.56 -0.54 18.20
C ALA A 176 -36.96 -1.14 17.91
N GLY A 177 -37.13 -1.83 16.78
CA GLY A 177 -38.40 -2.44 16.36
C GLY A 177 -39.47 -1.44 15.93
N HIS A 178 -39.11 -0.19 15.64
CA HIS A 178 -40.04 0.84 15.15
C HIS A 178 -40.32 0.69 13.64
N ILE A 179 -39.40 0.08 12.91
CA ILE A 179 -39.48 -0.20 11.49
C ILE A 179 -39.21 -1.69 11.31
N ALA A 180 -40.05 -2.36 10.52
CA ALA A 180 -39.95 -3.79 10.22
C ALA A 180 -39.13 -4.05 8.95
#